data_AF-A0A956IBP1-F1
#
_entry.id   AF-A0A956IBP1-F1
#
_cell.length_a   1.000
_cell.length_b   1.000
_cell.length_c   1.000
_cell.angle_alpha   90.00
_cell.angle_beta   90.00
_cell.angle_gamma   90.00
#
_symmetry.space_group_name_H-M   'P 1'
#
loop_
_entity.id
_entity.type
_entity.pdbx_description
1 polymer ?
#
loop_
_entity_poly.entity_id
_entity_poly.type
_entity_poly.pdbx_seq_one_letter_code
_entity_poly.pdbx_strand_id
1 'polypeptide(L)'
;MPFFFPCEAPEAREFFERHRPPAEAWLTELEDVHDPFIASAAHAAFCLLSSFVFSERQPPYDWLSFDVSDFLFRDLAEGGTVGMDGPVATFFDHLIEALQRFTDAGAIEAALGARLVAEMEEAREDFERFYDPDSSDEELEAIERRRSTTPPMSIGA
;
A
#
# COMPACT_ATOMS: atom_id res chain seq x y z
N MET A 1 14.87 -12.99 -2.87
CA MET A 1 15.22 -11.59 -3.23
C MET A 1 15.49 -10.80 -1.97
N PRO A 2 16.62 -10.10 -1.79
CA PRO A 2 16.81 -9.23 -0.62
C PRO A 2 16.02 -7.94 -0.79
N PHE A 3 15.21 -7.57 0.20
CA PHE A 3 14.59 -6.24 0.24
C PHE A 3 15.64 -5.16 0.54
N PHE A 4 15.69 -4.12 -0.30
CA PHE A 4 16.48 -2.91 -0.04
C PHE A 4 15.60 -1.86 0.64
N PHE A 5 15.97 -1.38 1.83
CA PHE A 5 15.20 -0.37 2.56
C PHE A 5 15.82 1.03 2.38
N PRO A 6 15.09 2.01 1.79
CA PRO A 6 15.67 3.29 1.38
C PRO A 6 15.66 4.40 2.46
N CYS A 7 15.40 4.10 3.74
CA CYS A 7 15.29 5.12 4.79
C CYS A 7 16.39 4.99 5.86
N GLU A 8 16.97 6.12 6.24
CA GLU A 8 17.99 6.21 7.30
C GLU A 8 17.40 6.37 8.71
N ALA A 9 16.08 6.59 8.85
CA ALA A 9 15.42 6.69 10.14
C ALA A 9 15.47 5.34 10.89
N PRO A 10 16.11 5.26 12.07
CA PRO A 10 16.26 4.00 12.81
C PRO A 10 14.94 3.30 13.10
N GLU A 11 13.92 4.05 13.48
CA GLU A 11 12.60 3.53 13.85
C GLU A 11 11.85 2.95 12.63
N ALA A 12 12.01 3.58 11.46
CA ALA A 12 11.48 3.05 10.20
C ALA A 12 12.14 1.71 9.85
N ARG A 13 13.47 1.64 10.03
CA ARG A 13 14.23 0.42 9.79
C ARG A 13 13.86 -0.68 10.79
N GLU A 14 13.67 -0.35 12.06
CA GLU A 14 13.22 -1.31 13.07
C GLU A 14 11.83 -1.86 12.74
N PHE A 15 10.89 -1.02 12.30
CA PHE A 15 9.59 -1.46 11.84
C PHE A 15 9.71 -2.41 10.64
N PHE A 16 10.50 -2.02 9.63
CA PHE A 16 10.73 -2.83 8.44
C PHE A 16 11.30 -4.21 8.79
N GLU A 17 12.39 -4.24 9.56
CA GLU A 17 13.06 -5.49 9.95
C GLU A 17 12.18 -6.39 10.82
N ARG A 18 11.33 -5.81 11.69
CA ARG A 18 10.39 -6.57 12.52
C ARG A 18 9.35 -7.30 11.68
N HIS A 19 8.90 -6.69 10.58
CA HIS A 19 7.81 -7.21 9.76
C HIS A 19 8.29 -7.84 8.43
N ARG A 20 9.59 -7.82 8.14
CA ARG A 20 10.18 -8.51 6.99
C ARG A 20 9.96 -10.04 6.99
N PRO A 21 10.11 -10.77 8.12
CA PRO A 21 10.00 -12.23 8.10
C PRO A 21 8.68 -12.80 7.53
N PRO A 22 7.48 -12.29 7.91
CA PRO A 22 6.24 -12.77 7.30
C PRO A 22 6.13 -12.43 5.80
N ALA A 23 6.70 -11.32 5.33
CA ALA A 23 6.77 -11.02 3.90
C ALA A 23 7.68 -12.02 3.15
N GLU A 24 8.87 -12.31 3.68
CA GLU A 24 9.81 -13.26 3.07
C GLU A 24 9.24 -14.68 3.04
N ALA A 25 8.54 -15.10 4.08
CA ALA A 25 7.86 -16.39 4.12
C ALA A 25 6.80 -16.49 3.00
N TRP A 26 5.93 -15.49 2.90
CA TRP A 26 4.91 -15.42 1.85
C TRP A 26 5.50 -15.43 0.43
N LEU A 27 6.55 -14.63 0.18
CA LEU A 27 7.20 -14.59 -1.13
C LEU A 27 7.90 -15.90 -1.48
N THR A 28 8.44 -16.61 -0.48
CA THR A 28 9.01 -17.95 -0.69
C THR A 28 7.92 -18.93 -1.12
N GLU A 29 6.73 -18.88 -0.53
CA GLU A 29 5.60 -19.72 -0.94
C GLU A 29 5.19 -19.45 -2.40
N LEU A 30 5.15 -18.17 -2.81
CA LEU A 30 4.88 -17.79 -4.20
C LEU A 30 5.97 -18.26 -5.15
N GLU A 31 7.24 -18.24 -4.72
CA GLU A 31 8.38 -18.73 -5.50
C GLU A 31 8.29 -20.25 -5.74
N ASP A 32 7.93 -21.00 -4.69
CA ASP A 32 7.79 -22.45 -4.71
C ASP A 32 6.68 -22.92 -5.66
N VAL A 33 5.60 -22.15 -5.79
CA VAL A 33 4.50 -22.44 -6.73
C VAL A 33 4.70 -21.82 -8.12
N HIS A 34 5.85 -21.15 -8.33
CA HIS A 34 6.18 -20.43 -9.56
C HIS A 34 5.11 -19.42 -9.97
N ASP A 35 4.64 -18.62 -9.01
CA ASP A 35 3.66 -17.57 -9.28
C ASP A 35 4.24 -16.56 -10.30
N PRO A 36 3.54 -16.29 -11.42
CA PRO A 36 4.05 -15.41 -12.46
C PRO A 36 4.09 -13.93 -12.05
N PHE A 37 3.44 -13.56 -10.95
CA PHE A 37 3.32 -12.21 -10.43
C PHE A 37 4.06 -12.03 -9.09
N ILE A 38 4.97 -12.94 -8.73
CA ILE A 38 5.80 -12.81 -7.51
C ILE A 38 6.54 -11.45 -7.40
N ALA A 39 6.93 -10.85 -8.52
CA ALA A 39 7.52 -9.51 -8.52
C ALA A 39 6.51 -8.44 -8.04
N SER A 40 5.25 -8.54 -8.49
CA SER A 40 4.15 -7.69 -8.02
C SER A 40 3.89 -7.89 -6.53
N ALA A 41 3.88 -9.13 -6.06
CA ALA A 41 3.75 -9.44 -4.63
C ALA A 41 4.89 -8.86 -3.79
N ALA A 42 6.14 -8.98 -4.26
CA ALA A 42 7.31 -8.43 -3.58
C ALA A 42 7.25 -6.91 -3.50
N HIS A 43 6.82 -6.26 -4.58
CA HIS A 43 6.62 -4.83 -4.61
C HIS A 43 5.49 -4.38 -3.67
N ALA A 44 4.36 -5.08 -3.64
CA ALA A 44 3.26 -4.80 -2.72
C ALA A 44 3.69 -4.89 -1.24
N ALA A 45 4.40 -5.97 -0.87
CA ALA A 45 4.97 -6.12 0.47
C ALA A 45 5.93 -4.96 0.81
N PHE A 46 6.80 -4.59 -0.13
CA PHE A 46 7.74 -3.50 0.06
C PHE A 46 7.01 -2.16 0.30
N CYS A 47 6.00 -1.85 -0.51
CA CYS A 47 5.19 -0.64 -0.38
C CYS A 47 4.53 -0.54 1.00
N LEU A 48 3.93 -1.62 1.50
CA LEU A 48 3.31 -1.61 2.84
C LEU A 48 4.33 -1.41 3.96
N LEU A 49 5.48 -2.08 3.87
CA LEU A 49 6.51 -2.00 4.92
C LEU A 49 7.30 -0.69 4.91
N SER A 50 7.22 0.07 3.83
CA SER A 50 7.99 1.31 3.63
C SER A 50 7.15 2.57 3.44
N SER A 51 5.81 2.49 3.49
CA SER A 51 4.92 3.66 3.27
C SER A 51 5.29 4.87 4.13
N PHE A 52 5.65 4.64 5.38
CA PHE A 52 6.04 5.69 6.33
C PHE A 52 7.30 6.47 5.93
N VAL A 53 8.13 5.93 5.03
CA VAL A 53 9.34 6.62 4.51
C VAL A 53 8.97 7.86 3.69
N PHE A 54 7.79 7.86 3.07
CA PHE A 54 7.34 8.92 2.17
C PHE A 54 6.47 9.96 2.87
N SER A 55 5.96 9.65 4.07
CA SER A 55 5.14 10.56 4.85
C SER A 55 5.97 11.73 5.43
N GLU A 56 5.64 12.95 5.00
CA GLU A 56 6.18 14.21 5.53
C GLU A 56 5.93 14.41 7.04
N ARG A 57 4.91 13.73 7.59
CA ARG A 57 4.49 13.88 8.99
C ARG A 57 5.25 12.99 9.97
N GLN A 58 6.13 12.09 9.49
CA GLN A 58 6.84 11.07 10.29
C GLN A 58 6.01 10.53 11.47
N PRO A 59 4.85 9.91 11.20
CA PRO A 59 4.02 9.33 12.26
C PRO A 59 4.78 8.22 12.99
N PRO A 60 4.31 7.76 14.16
CA PRO A 60 4.88 6.56 14.76
C PRO A 60 4.81 5.42 13.74
N TYR A 61 5.96 4.77 13.51
CA TYR A 61 6.13 3.63 12.61
C TYR A 61 5.38 2.42 13.17
N ASP A 62 4.08 2.40 12.93
CA ASP A 62 3.12 1.43 13.44
C ASP A 62 1.93 1.33 12.49
N TRP A 63 1.32 0.15 12.41
CA TRP A 63 0.16 -0.16 11.58
C TRP A 63 -1.08 0.68 11.91
N LEU A 64 -1.20 1.20 13.14
CA LEU A 64 -2.26 2.14 13.50
C LEU A 64 -2.15 3.49 12.79
N SER A 65 -0.94 3.85 12.36
CA SER A 65 -0.65 5.08 11.64
C SER A 65 -0.73 4.91 10.12
N PHE A 66 -0.97 3.70 9.63
CA PHE A 66 -1.04 3.44 8.20
C PHE A 66 -2.33 4.05 7.63
N ASP A 67 -2.18 5.08 6.81
CA ASP A 67 -3.26 5.75 6.10
C ASP A 67 -3.37 5.16 4.69
N VAL A 68 -4.40 4.34 4.45
CA VAL A 68 -4.62 3.69 3.15
C VAL A 68 -4.83 4.73 2.05
N SER A 69 -5.47 5.85 2.36
CA SER A 69 -5.78 6.86 1.35
C SER A 69 -4.53 7.65 0.97
N ASP A 70 -3.71 8.06 1.94
CA ASP A 70 -2.41 8.70 1.68
C ASP A 70 -1.50 7.76 0.89
N PHE A 71 -1.46 6.48 1.29
CA PHE A 71 -0.71 5.42 0.62
C PHE A 71 -1.12 5.26 -0.86
N LEU A 72 -2.41 5.10 -1.15
CA LEU A 72 -2.88 4.85 -2.52
C LEU A 72 -2.83 6.09 -3.42
N PHE A 73 -3.17 7.27 -2.88
CA PHE A 73 -3.38 8.49 -3.68
C PHE A 73 -2.21 9.48 -3.67
N ARG A 74 -1.23 9.32 -2.77
CA ARG A 74 -0.04 10.17 -2.75
C ARG A 74 1.24 9.37 -2.92
N ASP A 75 1.39 8.31 -2.15
CA ASP A 75 2.63 7.51 -2.19
C ASP A 75 2.68 6.60 -3.43
N LEU A 76 1.53 6.09 -3.88
CA LEU A 76 1.44 5.20 -5.04
C LEU A 76 1.02 5.88 -6.35
N ALA A 77 0.19 6.91 -6.27
CA ALA A 77 -0.60 7.44 -7.38
C ALA A 77 0.17 8.32 -8.38
N GLU A 78 1.27 8.95 -7.95
CA GLU A 78 2.16 9.71 -8.85
C GLU A 78 3.61 9.17 -8.90
N GLY A 79 3.91 8.09 -8.17
CA GLY A 79 5.27 7.54 -8.01
C GLY A 79 5.73 6.52 -9.05
N GLY A 80 4.90 6.16 -10.03
CA GLY A 80 5.27 5.32 -11.18
C GLY A 80 5.46 3.83 -10.91
N THR A 81 5.12 3.33 -9.72
CA THR A 81 5.36 1.93 -9.34
C THR A 81 4.13 1.02 -9.44
N VAL A 82 2.91 1.58 -9.40
CA VAL A 82 1.68 0.81 -9.66
C VAL A 82 1.69 0.29 -11.10
N GLY A 83 1.51 -1.01 -11.27
CA GLY A 83 1.57 -1.66 -12.57
C GLY A 83 3.00 -1.93 -13.10
N MET A 84 4.05 -1.58 -12.35
CA MET A 84 5.45 -1.80 -12.75
C MET A 84 5.77 -3.29 -12.91
N ASP A 85 5.28 -4.12 -12.00
CA ASP A 85 5.60 -5.54 -11.89
C ASP A 85 4.42 -6.48 -12.20
N GLY A 86 3.40 -5.97 -12.89
CA GLY A 86 2.22 -6.76 -13.27
C GLY A 86 0.96 -5.92 -13.48
N PRO A 87 -0.21 -6.56 -13.71
CA PRO A 87 -1.48 -5.85 -13.79
C PRO A 87 -1.79 -5.09 -12.50
N VAL A 88 -2.37 -3.90 -12.62
CA VAL A 88 -2.76 -3.05 -11.48
C VAL A 88 -3.67 -3.82 -10.51
N ALA A 89 -4.68 -4.52 -11.02
CA ALA A 89 -5.58 -5.35 -10.22
C ALA A 89 -4.82 -6.40 -9.37
N THR A 90 -3.83 -7.06 -9.96
CA THR A 90 -3.01 -8.07 -9.27
C THR A 90 -2.15 -7.46 -8.17
N PHE A 91 -1.62 -6.25 -8.39
CA PHE A 91 -0.89 -5.52 -7.35
C PHE A 91 -1.79 -5.21 -6.14
N PHE A 92 -3.03 -4.78 -6.37
CA PHE A 92 -4.00 -4.57 -5.30
C PHE A 92 -4.40 -5.87 -4.59
N ASP A 93 -4.60 -6.96 -5.32
CA ASP A 93 -4.86 -8.28 -4.73
C ASP A 93 -3.71 -8.68 -3.79
N HIS A 94 -2.46 -8.41 -4.20
CA HIS A 94 -1.28 -8.68 -3.37
C HIS A 94 -1.13 -7.73 -2.17
N LEU A 95 -1.56 -6.47 -2.27
CA LEU A 95 -1.61 -5.57 -1.10
C LEU A 95 -2.57 -6.11 -0.03
N ILE A 96 -3.75 -6.56 -0.47
CA ILE A 96 -4.76 -7.15 0.41
C ILE A 96 -4.23 -8.46 1.01
N GLU A 97 -3.66 -9.35 0.19
CA GLU A 97 -3.07 -10.59 0.68
C GLU A 97 -1.95 -10.32 1.69
N ALA A 98 -1.04 -9.38 1.41
CA ALA A 98 0.03 -9.03 2.33
C ALA A 98 -0.50 -8.56 3.70
N LEU A 99 -1.54 -7.73 3.74
CA LEU A 99 -2.20 -7.33 4.98
C LEU A 99 -2.78 -8.53 5.74
N GLN A 100 -3.41 -9.47 5.04
CA GLN A 100 -3.91 -10.71 5.63
C GLN A 100 -2.78 -11.57 6.18
N ARG A 101 -1.68 -11.74 5.43
CA ARG A 101 -0.50 -12.52 5.85
C ARG A 101 0.17 -11.90 7.08
N PHE A 102 0.31 -10.58 7.13
CA PHE A 102 0.84 -9.89 8.31
C PHE A 102 -0.10 -10.04 9.52
N THR A 103 -1.40 -10.02 9.29
CA THR A 103 -2.40 -10.24 10.36
C THR A 103 -2.31 -11.67 10.91
N ASP A 104 -2.28 -12.68 10.03
CA ASP A 104 -2.20 -14.10 10.41
C ASP A 104 -0.89 -14.44 11.11
N ALA A 105 0.20 -13.76 10.76
CA ALA A 105 1.49 -13.87 11.43
C ALA A 105 1.56 -13.15 12.79
N GLY A 106 0.50 -12.41 13.17
CA GLY A 106 0.45 -11.62 14.41
C GLY A 106 1.27 -10.33 14.35
N ALA A 107 1.68 -9.88 13.16
CA ALA A 107 2.32 -8.58 12.95
C ALA A 107 1.30 -7.43 13.03
N ILE A 108 0.04 -7.69 12.66
CA ILE A 108 -1.08 -6.75 12.77
C ILE A 108 -2.12 -7.38 13.70
N GLU A 109 -2.69 -6.57 14.61
CA GLU A 109 -3.81 -7.02 15.43
C GLU A 109 -5.02 -7.37 14.55
N ALA A 110 -5.76 -8.43 14.88
CA ALA A 110 -6.78 -9.00 14.00
C ALA A 110 -7.90 -8.00 13.60
N ALA A 111 -8.40 -7.20 14.54
CA ALA A 111 -9.43 -6.20 14.23
C ALA A 111 -8.87 -5.05 13.39
N LEU A 112 -7.64 -4.62 13.65
CA LEU A 112 -6.93 -3.66 12.81
C LEU A 112 -6.72 -4.19 11.39
N GLY A 113 -6.23 -5.43 11.25
CA GLY A 113 -6.00 -6.07 9.96
C GLY A 113 -7.27 -6.17 9.12
N ALA A 114 -8.38 -6.62 9.73
CA ALA A 114 -9.68 -6.66 9.06
C ALA A 114 -10.16 -5.28 8.60
N ARG A 115 -9.92 -4.24 9.40
CA ARG A 115 -10.25 -2.86 9.02
C ARG A 115 -9.40 -2.38 7.85
N LEU A 116 -8.09 -2.60 7.89
CA LEU A 116 -7.18 -2.19 6.82
C LEU A 116 -7.49 -2.89 5.50
N VAL A 117 -7.85 -4.18 5.55
CA VAL A 117 -8.30 -4.93 4.36
C VAL A 117 -9.57 -4.32 3.76
N ALA A 118 -10.60 -4.08 4.58
CA ALA A 118 -11.84 -3.49 4.09
C ALA A 118 -11.63 -2.08 3.50
N GLU A 119 -10.78 -1.27 4.14
CA GLU A 119 -10.42 0.06 3.64
C GLU A 119 -9.62 -0.01 2.34
N MET A 120 -8.70 -0.97 2.21
CA MET A 120 -7.92 -1.20 0.98
C MET A 120 -8.81 -1.66 -0.18
N GLU A 121 -9.80 -2.52 0.08
CA GLU A 121 -10.78 -2.96 -0.92
C GLU A 121 -11.61 -1.78 -1.45
N GLU A 122 -12.16 -0.97 -0.54
CA GLU A 122 -12.95 0.21 -0.93
C GLU A 122 -12.08 1.25 -1.67
N ALA A 123 -10.85 1.44 -1.21
CA ALA A 123 -9.96 2.42 -1.78
C ALA A 123 -9.36 1.97 -3.13
N ARG A 124 -9.24 0.67 -3.38
CA ARG A 124 -8.95 0.12 -4.72
C ARG A 124 -10.03 0.51 -5.72
N GLU A 125 -11.31 0.35 -5.37
CA GLU A 125 -12.41 0.72 -6.26
C GLU A 125 -12.34 2.21 -6.61
N ASP A 126 -12.13 3.06 -5.60
CA ASP A 126 -11.93 4.49 -5.80
C ASP A 126 -10.70 4.80 -6.65
N PHE A 127 -9.59 4.09 -6.48
CA PHE A 127 -8.37 4.27 -7.29
C PHE A 127 -8.62 3.90 -8.75
N GLU A 128 -9.22 2.73 -9.01
CA GLU A 128 -9.53 2.26 -10.36
C GLU A 128 -10.44 3.27 -11.09
N ARG A 129 -11.43 3.84 -10.39
CA ARG A 129 -12.28 4.90 -10.92
C ARG A 129 -11.54 6.22 -11.12
N PHE A 130 -10.67 6.60 -10.20
CA PHE A 130 -9.94 7.86 -10.28
C PHE A 130 -9.04 7.96 -11.53
N TYR A 131 -8.48 6.83 -11.95
CA TYR A 131 -7.59 6.73 -13.11
C TYR A 131 -8.27 6.21 -14.39
N ASP A 132 -9.58 5.94 -14.34
CA ASP A 132 -10.36 5.58 -15.52
C ASP A 132 -10.59 6.84 -16.40
N PRO A 133 -10.16 6.85 -17.67
CA PRO A 133 -10.37 7.98 -18.56
C PRO A 133 -11.86 8.29 -18.84
N ASP A 134 -12.76 7.35 -18.57
CA ASP A 134 -14.21 7.51 -18.75
C ASP A 134 -14.93 8.05 -17.50
N SER A 135 -14.22 8.24 -16.38
CA SER A 135 -14.78 8.82 -15.15
C SER A 135 -15.15 10.29 -15.34
N SER A 136 -16.30 10.68 -14.77
CA SER A 136 -16.77 12.06 -14.80
C SER A 136 -16.06 12.94 -13.77
N ASP A 137 -15.92 14.24 -14.05
CA ASP A 137 -15.34 15.20 -13.09
C ASP A 137 -16.04 15.15 -11.72
N GLU A 138 -17.38 14.97 -11.69
CA GLU A 138 -18.15 14.84 -10.44
C GLU A 138 -17.76 13.58 -9.64
N GLU A 139 -17.45 12.48 -10.33
CA GLU A 139 -16.99 11.22 -9.71
C GLU A 139 -15.58 11.39 -9.14
N LEU A 140 -14.68 12.01 -9.91
CA LEU A 140 -13.31 12.32 -9.47
C LEU A 140 -13.31 13.24 -8.25
N GLU A 141 -14.06 14.34 -8.28
CA GLU A 141 -14.20 15.25 -7.13
C GLU A 141 -14.81 14.55 -5.89
N ALA A 142 -15.71 13.59 -6.10
CA ALA A 142 -16.28 12.82 -5.00
C ALA A 142 -15.26 11.86 -4.37
N ILE A 143 -14.38 11.25 -5.19
CA ILE A 143 -13.28 10.41 -4.72
C ILE A 143 -12.25 11.26 -3.96
N GLU A 144 -11.83 12.39 -4.53
CA GLU A 144 -10.88 13.31 -3.85
C GLU A 144 -11.41 13.74 -2.48
N ARG A 145 -12.70 14.07 -2.37
CA ARG A 145 -13.30 14.45 -1.08
C ARG A 145 -13.34 13.32 -0.06
N ARG A 146 -13.46 12.06 -0.51
CA ARG A 146 -13.45 10.89 0.39
C ARG A 146 -12.04 10.51 0.83
N ARG A 147 -11.06 10.61 -0.08
CA ARG A 147 -9.72 10.04 0.07
C ARG A 147 -8.64 11.05 0.40
N SER A 148 -8.79 12.31 0.01
CA SER A 148 -7.80 13.33 0.34
C SER A 148 -7.98 13.82 1.78
N THR A 149 -7.03 13.47 2.64
CA THR A 149 -6.88 14.08 3.97
C THR A 149 -6.20 15.46 3.90
N THR A 150 -5.78 15.89 2.70
CA THR A 150 -5.20 17.20 2.41
C THR A 150 -6.23 18.07 1.65
N PRO A 151 -6.40 19.36 1.96
CA PRO A 151 -7.26 20.24 1.16
C PRO A 151 -6.82 20.19 -0.31
N PRO A 152 -7.74 20.29 -1.28
CA PRO A 152 -7.35 20.35 -2.69
C PRO A 152 -6.28 21.42 -2.85
N MET A 153 -5.21 21.12 -3.58
CA MET A 153 -4.32 22.18 -4.03
C MET A 153 -5.21 23.16 -4.81
N SER A 154 -5.42 24.36 -4.25
CA SER A 154 -5.94 25.47 -5.03
C SER A 154 -5.02 25.62 -6.23
N ILE A 155 -5.42 25.06 -7.37
CA ILE A 155 -4.84 25.44 -8.65
C ILE A 155 -5.23 26.90 -8.78
N GLY A 156 -4.24 27.78 -8.59
CA GLY A 156 -4.43 29.22 -8.49
C GLY A 156 -5.29 29.76 -9.62
N ALA A 157 -6.24 30.62 -9.25
CA ALA A 157 -6.96 31.49 -10.17
C ALA A 157 -6.02 32.47 -10.87
#